data_AF-A0A927F5Y9-F1
#
_entry.id   AF-A0A927F5Y9-F1
#
_cell.length_a   1.000
_cell.length_b   1.000
_cell.length_c   1.000
_cell.angle_alpha   90.00
_cell.angle_beta   90.00
_cell.angle_gamma   90.00
#
_symmetry.space_group_name_H-M   'P 1'
#
loop_
_entity.id
_entity.type
_entity.pdbx_description
1 polymer ?
#
loop_
_entity_poly.entity_id
_entity_poly.type
_entity_poly.pdbx_seq_one_letter_code
_entity_poly.pdbx_strand_id
1 'polypeptide(L)' 'MERITAWLHERNPGLDGPIAPDEDLIEARLIDSMDFLEFIDLLESLSGRTIDLQTITIDDFRTLDRIRERFLKPSEAAKA' A
#
# COMPACT_ATOMS: atom_id res chain seq x y z
N MET A 1 -1.78 9.20 0.07
CA MET A 1 -1.67 8.58 1.41
C MET A 1 -3.00 8.52 2.13
N GLU A 2 -3.79 9.60 2.12
CA GLU A 2 -5.11 9.63 2.78
C GLU A 2 -6.05 8.47 2.40
N ARG A 3 -6.11 8.11 1.11
CA ARG A 3 -6.91 6.97 0.62
C ARG A 3 -6.46 5.61 1.16
N ILE A 4 -5.15 5.42 1.30
CA ILE A 4 -4.58 4.18 1.85
C ILE A 4 -4.86 4.09 3.33
N THR A 5 -4.63 5.19 4.07
CA THR A 5 -4.91 5.25 5.51
C THR A 5 -6.39 5.03 5.79
N ALA A 6 -7.30 5.66 5.02
CA ALA A 6 -8.74 5.45 5.15
C ALA A 6 -9.12 3.97 4.94
N TRP A 7 -8.63 3.36 3.86
CA TRP A 7 -8.89 1.95 3.58
C TRP A 7 -8.37 1.03 4.70
N LEU A 8 -7.18 1.33 5.25
CA LEU A 8 -6.63 0.57 6.40
C LEU A 8 -7.50 0.71 7.65
N HIS A 9 -8.04 1.90 7.95
CA HIS A 9 -8.99 2.07 9.06
C HIS A 9 -10.32 1.36 8.82
N GLU A 10 -10.83 1.34 7.59
CA GLU A 10 -12.06 0.63 7.25
C GLU A 10 -11.92 -0.89 7.45
N ARG A 11 -10.75 -1.45 7.14
CA ARG A 11 -10.44 -2.86 7.38
C ARG A 11 -10.14 -3.17 8.84
N ASN A 12 -9.61 -2.21 9.58
CA ASN A 12 -9.18 -2.37 10.95
C ASN A 12 -10.00 -1.46 11.88
N PRO A 13 -11.23 -1.86 12.26
CA PRO A 13 -12.11 -1.04 13.11
C PRO A 13 -11.58 -0.80 14.53
N GLY A 14 -10.50 -1.49 14.94
CA GLY A 14 -9.80 -1.27 16.22
C GLY A 14 -8.52 -0.41 16.08
N LEU A 15 -8.21 0.07 14.88
CA LEU A 15 -7.08 0.95 14.65
C LEU A 15 -7.52 2.40 14.92
N ASP A 16 -7.32 2.86 16.15
CA ASP A 16 -7.59 4.23 16.57
C ASP A 16 -6.28 5.04 16.57
N GLY A 17 -6.02 5.77 15.47
CA GLY A 17 -4.90 6.72 15.40
C GLY A 17 -4.14 6.72 14.06
N PRO A 18 -3.22 7.69 13.88
CA PRO A 18 -2.44 7.79 12.67
C PRO A 18 -1.47 6.61 12.51
N ILE A 19 -1.43 6.03 11.31
CA ILE A 19 -0.48 4.97 10.94
C ILE A 19 0.86 5.61 10.57
N ALA A 20 1.94 5.18 11.21
CA ALA A 20 3.28 5.67 10.89
C ALA A 20 3.70 5.21 9.48
N PRO A 21 4.49 6.00 8.73
CA PRO A 21 4.93 5.62 7.40
C PRO A 21 5.86 4.39 7.42
N ASP A 22 6.60 4.20 8.51
CA ASP A 22 7.47 3.07 8.79
C ASP A 22 6.77 1.91 9.51
N GLU A 23 5.47 2.03 9.79
CA GLU A 23 4.68 0.99 10.46
C GLU A 23 4.64 -0.29 9.62
N ASP A 24 4.79 -1.43 10.29
CA ASP A 24 4.75 -2.74 9.65
C ASP A 24 3.30 -3.23 9.51
N LEU A 25 2.72 -3.04 8.32
CA LEU A 25 1.33 -3.37 8.02
C LEU A 25 1.05 -4.88 8.07
N ILE A 26 2.08 -5.71 7.87
CA ILE A 26 1.95 -7.17 7.86
C ILE A 26 2.05 -7.71 9.29
N GLU A 27 3.05 -7.27 10.05
CA GLU A 27 3.22 -7.66 11.46
C GLU A 27 2.06 -7.15 12.32
N ALA A 28 1.58 -5.92 12.08
CA ALA A 28 0.41 -5.36 12.74
C ALA A 28 -0.92 -6.01 12.27
N ARG A 29 -0.86 -6.93 11.29
CA ARG A 29 -2.01 -7.62 10.66
C ARG A 29 -3.07 -6.64 10.17
N LEU A 30 -2.63 -5.52 9.59
CA LEU A 30 -3.52 -4.52 9.00
C LEU A 30 -3.98 -4.91 7.60
N ILE A 31 -3.24 -5.82 6.94
CA ILE A 31 -3.57 -6.38 5.63
C ILE A 31 -3.48 -7.90 5.72
N ASP A 32 -4.60 -8.59 5.54
CA ASP A 32 -4.65 -10.04 5.39
C ASP A 32 -4.57 -10.46 3.91
N SER A 33 -4.38 -11.76 3.66
CA SER A 33 -4.23 -12.32 2.31
C SER A 33 -5.43 -12.06 1.39
N MET A 34 -6.63 -11.92 1.97
CA MET A 34 -7.85 -11.56 1.24
C MET A 34 -7.86 -10.09 0.85
N ASP A 35 -7.53 -9.20 1.80
CA ASP A 35 -7.51 -7.76 1.57
C ASP A 35 -6.35 -7.33 0.67
N PHE A 36 -5.31 -8.17 0.56
CA PHE A 36 -4.16 -7.91 -0.30
C PHE A 36 -4.55 -7.66 -1.76
N LEU A 37 -5.45 -8.45 -2.34
CA LEU A 37 -5.88 -8.24 -3.73
C LEU A 37 -6.62 -6.91 -3.91
N GLU A 38 -7.49 -6.55 -2.96
CA GLU A 38 -8.19 -5.25 -2.98
C GLU A 38 -7.23 -4.08 -2.74
N PHE A 39 -6.20 -4.29 -1.93
CA PHE A 39 -5.16 -3.29 -1.69
C PHE A 39 -4.35 -3.01 -2.96
N ILE A 40 -4.02 -4.05 -3.72
CA ILE A 40 -3.33 -3.92 -5.00
C ILE A 40 -4.20 -3.13 -5.98
N ASP A 41 -5.48 -3.47 -6.12
CA ASP A 41 -6.42 -2.72 -6.99
C ASP A 41 -6.50 -1.23 -6.60
N LEU A 42 -6.55 -0.93 -5.30
CA LEU A 42 -6.49 0.44 -4.79
C LEU A 42 -5.18 1.13 -5.20
N LEU A 43 -4.03 0.46 -5.08
CA LEU A 43 -2.73 1.01 -5.46
C LEU A 43 -2.62 1.21 -6.98
N GLU A 44 -3.15 0.30 -7.79
CA GLU A 44 -3.21 0.43 -9.25
C GLU A 44 -4.07 1.64 -9.64
N SER A 45 -5.22 1.81 -9.00
CA SER A 45 -6.11 2.96 -9.20
C SER A 45 -5.44 4.29 -8.83
N LEU A 46 -4.70 4.32 -7.72
CA LEU A 46 -3.99 5.52 -7.25
C LEU A 46 -2.74 5.85 -8.09
N SER A 47 -2.01 4.82 -8.52
CA SER A 47 -0.78 4.97 -9.32
C SER A 47 -1.05 5.13 -10.82
N GLY A 48 -2.23 4.69 -11.28
CA GLY A 48 -2.60 4.62 -12.69
C GLY A 48 -1.80 3.59 -13.49
N ARG A 49 -1.22 2.57 -12.82
CA ARG A 49 -0.37 1.54 -13.43
C ARG A 49 -0.79 0.16 -12.95
N THR A 50 -0.63 -0.84 -13.79
CA THR A 50 -0.82 -2.24 -13.40
C THR A 50 0.36 -2.71 -12.55
N ILE A 51 0.08 -3.35 -11.42
CA ILE A 51 1.05 -3.90 -10.47
C ILE A 51 1.17 -5.40 -10.72
N ASP A 52 2.38 -5.84 -11.07
CA ASP A 52 2.64 -7.27 -11.31
C ASP A 52 2.96 -8.01 -10.00
N LEU A 53 2.00 -8.82 -9.55
CA LEU A 53 2.10 -9.68 -8.37
C LEU A 53 3.31 -10.65 -8.39
N GLN A 54 3.85 -10.96 -9.56
CA GLN A 54 5.02 -11.83 -9.70
C GLN A 54 6.33 -11.11 -9.40
N THR A 55 6.35 -9.78 -9.51
CA THR A 55 7.56 -8.94 -9.35
C THR A 55 7.66 -8.28 -7.98
N ILE A 56 6.54 -8.23 -7.27
CA ILE A 56 6.44 -7.63 -5.95
C ILE A 56 6.69 -8.69 -4.88
N THR A 57 7.26 -8.26 -3.76
CA THR A 57 7.47 -9.10 -2.58
C THR A 57 6.64 -8.58 -1.42
N ILE A 58 6.38 -9.43 -0.44
CA ILE A 58 5.67 -9.00 0.78
C ILE A 58 6.40 -7.84 1.49
N ASP A 59 7.72 -7.77 1.35
CA ASP A 59 8.55 -6.70 1.91
C ASP A 59 8.27 -5.34 1.27
N ASP A 60 7.80 -5.29 0.02
CA ASP A 60 7.39 -4.05 -0.65
C ASP A 60 6.09 -3.46 -0.08
N PHE A 61 5.28 -4.29 0.59
CA PHE A 61 4.03 -3.90 1.24
C PHE A 61 4.15 -3.77 2.76
N ARG A 62 5.35 -4.05 3.27
CA ARG A 62 5.62 -4.07 4.70
C ARG A 62 5.34 -2.72 5.35
N THR A 63 5.71 -1.62 4.68
CA THR A 63 5.50 -0.28 5.21
C THR A 63 4.88 0.66 4.18
N LEU A 64 4.14 1.65 4.67
CA LEU A 64 3.53 2.69 3.85
C LEU A 64 4.57 3.49 3.06
N ASP A 65 5.75 3.71 3.62
CA ASP A 65 6.83 4.42 2.94
C ASP A 65 7.30 3.66 1.71
N ARG A 66 7.53 2.36 1.83
CA ARG A 66 7.92 1.48 0.71
C ARG A 66 6.86 1.42 -0.36
N ILE A 67 5.60 1.25 0.03
CA ILE A 67 4.46 1.25 -0.89
C ILE A 67 4.44 2.58 -1.67
N ARG A 68 4.60 3.70 -0.96
CA ARG A 68 4.64 5.02 -1.58
C ARG A 68 5.81 5.14 -2.54
N GLU A 69 7.01 4.73 -2.15
CA GLU A 69 8.21 4.84 -2.99
C GLU A 69 8.15 3.94 -4.23
N ARG A 70 7.56 2.75 -4.10
CA ARG A 70 7.52 1.74 -5.16
C ARG A 70 6.36 1.96 -6.13
N PHE A 71 5.18 2.34 -5.63
CA PHE A 71 3.93 2.39 -6.40
C PHE A 71 3.43 3.81 -6.64
N LEU A 72 3.56 4.72 -5.66
CA LEU A 72 2.98 6.08 -5.76
C LEU A 72 3.96 7.16 -6.19
N LYS A 73 5.27 6.92 -6.06
CA LYS A 73 6.28 7.90 -6.45
C LYS A 73 6.23 8.01 -7.99
N PRO A 74 6.00 9.21 -8.55
CA PRO A 74 6.05 9.37 -9.98
C PRO A 74 7.48 9.03 -10.41
N SER A 75 7.64 7.87 -11.06
CA SER A 75 8.85 7.59 -11.79
C SER A 75 8.98 8.69 -12.84
N GLU A 76 9.95 9.60 -12.64
CA GLU A 76 10.36 10.63 -13.61
C GLU A 76 10.86 10.03 -14.95
N ALA A 77 10.77 8.72 -15.17
CA ALA A 77 11.16 8.05 -16.41
C ALA A 77 10.15 8.20 -17.57
N ALA A 78 9.26 9.20 -17.53
CA ALA A 78 8.40 9.57 -18.65
C ALA A 78 8.69 11.00 -19.14
N LYS A 79 9.96 11.37 -19.25
CA LYS A 79 10.46 12.48 -20.08
C LYS A 79 11.95 12.28 -20.40
N ALA A 80 12.24 11.51 -21.45
CA ALA A 80 13.46 11.64 -22.27
C ALA A 80 13.20 11.01 -23.64
#